data_AF-A0A4U6SRN4-F1
#
_entry.id   AF-A0A4U6SRN4-F1
#
_cell.length_a   1.000
_cell.length_b   1.000
_cell.length_c   1.000
_cell.angle_alpha   90.00
_cell.angle_beta   90.00
_cell.angle_gamma   90.00
#
_symmetry.space_group_name_H-M   'P 1'
#
loop_
_entity.id
_entity.type
_entity.pdbx_description
1 polymer ?
#
loop_
_entity_poly.entity_id
_entity_poly.type
_entity_poly.pdbx_seq_one_letter_code
_entity_poly.pdbx_strand_id
1 'polypeptide(L)'
;MVHHVMWWETNMQAFNTKQKRSLAAILMYTAWHLWKERNRRIFQNQAMRPDQLLGLIQSDVLLRRMATGFPLLKEELLFSQ
;
A
#
# COMPACT_ATOMS: atom_id res chain seq x y z
N MET A 1 -1.54 23.49 -3.26
CA MET A 1 -1.93 22.54 -2.20
C MET A 1 -3.35 21.98 -2.36
N VAL A 2 -4.27 22.64 -3.08
CA VAL A 2 -5.68 22.21 -3.27
C VAL A 2 -5.87 21.07 -4.28
N HIS A 3 -5.02 20.98 -5.32
CA HIS A 3 -5.20 20.03 -6.42
C HIS A 3 -5.06 18.56 -6.01
N HIS A 4 -4.16 18.26 -5.07
CA HIS A 4 -3.90 16.88 -4.63
C HIS A 4 -5.05 16.32 -3.77
N VAL A 5 -5.69 17.19 -2.98
CA VAL A 5 -6.84 16.81 -2.14
C VAL A 5 -8.07 16.53 -3.01
N MET A 6 -8.36 17.40 -3.99
CA MET A 6 -9.48 17.18 -4.91
C MET A 6 -9.28 15.93 -5.77
N TRP A 7 -8.06 15.68 -6.26
CA TRP A 7 -7.75 14.45 -6.98
C TRP A 7 -7.98 13.22 -6.10
N TRP A 8 -7.47 13.23 -4.86
CA TRP A 8 -7.66 12.14 -3.91
C TRP A 8 -9.14 11.89 -3.62
N GLU A 9 -9.89 12.94 -3.28
CA GLU A 9 -11.31 12.84 -2.96
C GLU A 9 -12.12 12.30 -4.15
N THR A 10 -11.87 12.81 -5.36
CA THR A 10 -12.55 12.35 -6.59
C THR A 10 -12.29 10.86 -6.84
N ASN A 11 -11.04 10.41 -6.72
CA ASN A 11 -10.70 8.99 -6.91
C ASN A 11 -11.25 8.11 -5.78
N MET A 12 -11.36 8.64 -4.56
CA MET A 12 -11.94 7.91 -3.44
C MET A 12 -13.46 7.80 -3.51
N GLN A 13 -14.18 8.71 -4.19
CA GLN A 13 -15.65 8.70 -4.29
C GLN A 13 -16.20 7.39 -4.90
N ALA A 14 -15.42 6.73 -5.76
CA ALA A 14 -15.78 5.44 -6.37
C ALA A 14 -15.84 4.26 -5.37
N PHE A 15 -15.36 4.45 -4.14
CA PHE A 15 -15.23 3.39 -3.13
C PHE A 15 -16.16 3.62 -1.94
N ASN A 16 -16.74 2.53 -1.42
CA ASN A 16 -17.48 2.59 -0.15
C ASN A 16 -16.52 2.78 1.05
N THR A 17 -17.06 3.12 2.23
CA THR A 17 -16.25 3.42 3.43
C THR A 17 -15.29 2.29 3.81
N LYS A 18 -15.69 1.02 3.64
CA LYS A 18 -14.83 -0.15 3.92
C LYS A 18 -13.69 -0.25 2.90
N GLN A 19 -13.99 -0.08 1.63
CA GLN A 19 -13.01 -0.07 0.55
C GLN A 19 -12.01 1.08 0.67
N LYS A 20 -12.48 2.30 1.01
CA LYS A 20 -11.61 3.46 1.31
C LYS A 20 -10.62 3.14 2.42
N ARG A 21 -11.08 2.51 3.51
CA ARG A 21 -10.22 2.08 4.63
C ARG A 21 -9.20 1.03 4.21
N SER A 22 -9.59 0.05 3.40
CA SER A 22 -8.65 -0.95 2.88
C SER A 22 -7.62 -0.31 1.93
N LEU A 23 -8.04 0.58 1.04
CA LEU A 23 -7.16 1.29 0.11
C LEU A 23 -6.15 2.18 0.84
N ALA A 24 -6.62 2.97 1.81
CA ALA A 24 -5.76 3.80 2.64
C ALA A 24 -4.71 2.95 3.37
N ALA A 25 -5.09 1.79 3.90
CA ALA A 25 -4.13 0.89 4.52
C ALA A 25 -3.08 0.37 3.53
N ILE A 26 -3.48 -0.12 2.36
CA ILE A 26 -2.53 -0.58 1.33
C ILE A 26 -1.54 0.53 0.98
N LEU A 27 -2.02 1.75 0.77
CA LEU A 27 -1.19 2.89 0.42
C LEU A 27 -0.25 3.30 1.56
N MET A 28 -0.72 3.25 2.81
CA MET A 28 0.13 3.51 3.99
C MET A 28 1.27 2.49 4.10
N TYR A 29 0.98 1.19 3.98
CA TYR A 29 2.01 0.15 4.04
C TYR A 29 2.99 0.27 2.88
N THR A 30 2.50 0.56 1.68
CA THR A 30 3.33 0.78 0.48
C THR A 30 4.26 1.97 0.67
N ALA A 31 3.73 3.13 1.08
CA ALA A 31 4.51 4.33 1.32
C ALA A 31 5.58 4.12 2.42
N TRP A 32 5.20 3.43 3.49
CA TRP A 32 6.12 3.08 4.58
C TRP A 32 7.28 2.20 4.11
N HIS A 33 7.00 1.14 3.35
CA HIS A 33 8.03 0.24 2.82
C HIS A 33 8.93 0.93 1.80
N LEU A 34 8.37 1.76 0.91
CA LEU A 34 9.16 2.56 -0.04
C LEU A 34 10.08 3.54 0.70
N TRP A 35 9.60 4.19 1.75
CA TRP A 35 10.41 5.08 2.58
C TRP A 35 11.54 4.32 3.27
N LYS A 36 11.26 3.16 3.88
CA LYS A 36 12.30 2.32 4.49
C LYS A 36 13.33 1.86 3.47
N GLU A 37 12.91 1.42 2.29
CA GLU A 37 13.82 0.97 1.24
C GLU A 37 14.70 2.12 0.72
N ARG A 38 14.13 3.30 0.50
CA ARG A 38 14.90 4.49 0.14
C ARG A 38 15.96 4.81 1.21
N ASN A 39 15.59 4.77 2.49
CA ASN A 39 16.52 5.01 3.58
C ASN A 39 17.60 3.93 3.65
N ARG A 40 17.24 2.66 3.44
CA ARG A 40 18.19 1.55 3.38
C ARG A 40 19.21 1.75 2.25
N ARG A 41 18.75 2.16 1.07
CA ARG A 41 19.63 2.46 -0.07
C ARG A 41 20.60 3.60 0.23
N ILE A 42 20.10 4.69 0.82
CA ILE A 42 20.92 5.89 1.08
C ILE A 42 21.88 5.69 2.25
N PHE A 43 21.40 5.17 3.38
CA PHE A 43 22.16 5.14 4.63
C PHE A 43 22.93 3.84 4.86
N GLN A 44 22.52 2.73 4.23
CA GLN A 44 23.15 1.42 4.41
C GLN A 44 23.81 0.90 3.13
N ASN A 45 23.72 1.64 2.01
CA ASN A 45 24.18 1.22 0.69
C ASN A 45 23.68 -0.18 0.28
N GLN A 46 22.47 -0.53 0.71
CA GLN A 46 21.82 -1.80 0.43
C GLN A 46 20.55 -1.57 -0.37
N ALA A 47 20.41 -2.29 -1.48
CA ALA A 47 19.22 -2.22 -2.33
C ALA A 47 18.52 -3.58 -2.35
N MET A 48 17.21 -3.54 -2.12
CA MET A 48 16.29 -4.65 -2.35
C MET A 48 15.73 -4.56 -3.77
N ARG A 49 15.51 -5.71 -4.40
CA ARG A 49 14.87 -5.74 -5.71
C ARG A 49 13.37 -5.39 -5.60
N PRO A 50 12.77 -4.78 -6.63
CA PRO A 50 11.36 -4.41 -6.60
C PRO A 50 10.40 -5.58 -6.31
N ASP A 51 10.68 -6.78 -6.82
CA ASP A 51 9.90 -8.00 -6.58
C ASP A 51 9.88 -8.39 -5.09
N GLN A 52 11.04 -8.30 -4.42
CA GLN A 52 11.17 -8.61 -3.00
C GLN A 52 10.44 -7.58 -2.14
N LEU A 53 10.53 -6.29 -2.50
CA LEU A 53 9.83 -5.23 -1.80
C LEU A 53 8.31 -5.38 -1.93
N LEU A 54 7.82 -5.71 -3.13
CA LEU A 54 6.42 -5.99 -3.38
C LEU A 54 5.94 -7.18 -2.53
N GLY A 55 6.71 -8.27 -2.48
CA GLY A 55 6.40 -9.42 -1.64
C GLY A 55 6.29 -9.09 -0.14
N LEU A 56 7.15 -8.18 0.36
CA LEU A 56 7.06 -7.70 1.74
C LEU A 56 5.81 -6.86 1.99
N ILE A 57 5.49 -5.94 1.07
CA ILE A 57 4.28 -5.12 1.17
C ILE A 57 3.04 -6.01 1.17
N GLN A 58 2.96 -6.99 0.26
CA GLN A 58 1.85 -7.95 0.19
C GLN A 58 1.73 -8.75 1.49
N SER A 59 2.84 -9.26 2.02
CA SER A 59 2.86 -10.04 3.27
C SER A 59 2.32 -9.24 4.45
N ASP A 60 2.76 -7.98 4.61
CA ASP A 60 2.28 -7.11 5.70
C ASP A 60 0.80 -6.73 5.56
N VAL A 61 0.36 -6.47 4.32
CA VAL A 61 -1.05 -6.18 4.03
C VAL A 61 -1.93 -7.41 4.33
N LEU A 62 -1.48 -8.62 3.98
CA LEU A 62 -2.16 -9.87 4.30
C LEU A 62 -2.20 -10.14 5.81
N LEU A 63 -1.08 -9.92 6.51
CA LEU A 63 -1.02 -10.04 7.96
C LEU A 63 -2.03 -9.11 8.65
N ARG A 64 -2.12 -7.85 8.20
CA ARG A 64 -3.15 -6.91 8.66
C ARG A 64 -4.55 -7.46 8.40
N ARG A 65 -4.84 -8.00 7.20
CA ARG A 65 -6.15 -8.61 6.89
C ARG A 65 -6.49 -9.71 7.89
N MET A 66 -5.55 -10.62 8.14
CA MET A 66 -5.75 -11.72 9.09
C MET A 66 -6.02 -11.21 10.50
N ALA A 67 -5.27 -10.19 10.96
CA ALA A 67 -5.44 -9.64 12.30
C ALA A 67 -6.73 -8.82 12.50
N THR A 68 -7.27 -8.23 11.43
CA THR A 68 -8.36 -7.24 11.53
C THR A 68 -9.68 -7.68 10.88
N GLY A 69 -9.70 -8.81 10.17
CA GLY A 69 -10.91 -9.34 9.53
C GLY A 69 -11.47 -8.51 8.37
N PHE A 70 -10.76 -7.46 7.92
CA PHE A 70 -11.25 -6.59 6.84
C PHE A 70 -10.95 -7.19 5.45
N PRO A 71 -11.94 -7.24 4.54
CA PRO A 71 -11.72 -7.68 3.17
C PRO A 71 -10.87 -6.66 2.40
N LEU A 72 -9.93 -7.18 1.60
CA LEU A 72 -9.17 -6.41 0.64
C LEU A 72 -10.09 -5.93 -0.50
N LEU A 73 -9.75 -4.79 -1.11
CA LEU A 73 -10.23 -4.50 -2.47
C LEU A 73 -9.85 -5.70 -3.34
N LYS A 74 -10.78 -6.15 -4.20
CA LYS A 74 -10.71 -7.39 -5.00
C LYS A 74 -9.28 -7.87 -5.24
N GLU A 75 -9.04 -9.15 -4.95
CA GLU A 75 -7.75 -9.83 -4.94
C GLU A 75 -6.88 -9.59 -6.20
N GLU A 76 -7.49 -9.17 -7.32
CA GLU A 76 -6.81 -8.80 -8.57
C GLU A 76 -5.69 -7.76 -8.45
N LEU A 77 -5.76 -6.84 -7.47
CA LEU A 77 -4.71 -5.82 -7.25
C LEU A 77 -3.46 -6.36 -6.55
N LEU A 78 -3.52 -7.55 -5.95
CA LEU A 78 -2.40 -8.18 -5.24
C LEU A 78 -1.80 -9.36 -6.01
N PHE A 79 -2.48 -9.90 -7.02
CA PHE A 79 -2.06 -11.12 -7.72
C PHE A 79 -1.89 -10.96 -9.24
N SER A 80 -1.92 -9.74 -9.79
CA SER A 80 -1.52 -9.56 -11.20
C SER A 80 -0.01 -9.75 -11.34
N GLN A 81 0.36 -10.95 -11.79
CA GLN A 81 1.65 -11.28 -12.40
C GLN A 81 1.65 -10.86 -13.87
#